data_AF-A0A7X4GJA4-F1
#
_entry.id   AF-A0A7X4GJA4-F1
#
_cell.length_a   1.000
_cell.length_b   1.000
_cell.length_c   1.000
_cell.angle_alpha   90.00
_cell.angle_beta   90.00
_cell.angle_gamma   90.00
#
_symmetry.space_group_name_H-M   'P 1'
#
loop_
_entity.id
_entity.type
_entity.pdbx_description
1 polymer ?
#
loop_
_entity_poly.entity_id
_entity_poly.type
_entity_poly.pdbx_seq_one_letter_code
_entity_poly.pdbx_strand_id
1 'polypeptide(L)' 'MRRAPALFAALALVPAMVGPLEAQARTLAVPLCGGTAMSVPVPSRDAPPGPPQGPCCAKGCHSDNKRKRVDRTQ' A
#
# COMPACT_ATOMS: atom_id res chain seq x y z
N MET A 1 9.03 15.22 45.03
CA MET A 1 8.91 13.96 44.26
C MET A 1 7.93 14.18 43.10
N ARG A 2 8.40 14.60 41.92
CA ARG A 2 7.58 14.79 40.71
C ARG A 2 8.19 14.00 39.53
N ARG A 3 8.70 12.80 39.77
CA ARG A 3 9.36 11.98 38.75
C ARG A 3 8.38 11.19 37.87
N ALA A 4 7.22 10.84 38.40
CA ALA A 4 6.19 10.08 37.68
C ALA A 4 5.69 10.74 36.37
N PRO A 5 5.33 12.03 36.32
CA PRO A 5 4.87 12.64 35.07
C PRO A 5 6.01 12.81 34.05
N ALA A 6 7.24 13.06 34.52
CA ALA A 6 8.40 13.20 33.65
C ALA A 6 8.77 11.87 32.96
N LEU A 7 8.65 10.75 33.68
CA LEU A 7 8.87 9.41 33.14
C LEU A 7 7.82 9.06 32.07
N PHE A 8 6.55 9.40 32.30
CA PHE A 8 5.49 9.20 31.31
C PHE A 8 5.73 10.02 30.05
N ALA A 9 6.11 11.29 30.18
CA ALA A 9 6.43 12.15 29.04
C ALA A 9 7.62 11.62 28.23
N ALA A 10 8.66 11.08 28.90
CA ALA A 10 9.81 10.49 28.22
C ALA A 10 9.45 9.21 27.46
N LEU A 11 8.63 8.33 28.05
CA LEU A 11 8.19 7.08 27.40
C LEU A 11 7.28 7.32 26.20
N ALA A 12 6.44 8.36 26.23
CA ALA A 12 5.57 8.72 25.11
C ALA A 12 6.34 9.09 23.84
N LEU A 13 7.61 9.49 23.96
CA LEU A 13 8.46 9.87 22.81
C LEU A 13 9.16 8.68 22.15
N VAL A 14 9.18 7.50 22.78
CA VAL A 14 9.93 6.32 22.30
C VAL A 14 9.48 5.87 20.91
N PRO A 15 8.18 5.76 20.58
CA PRO A 15 7.76 5.33 19.24
C PRO A 15 8.20 6.28 18.12
N ALA A 16 8.30 7.58 18.41
CA ALA A 16 8.78 8.58 17.44
C ALA A 16 10.28 8.44 17.16
N MET A 17 11.06 7.95 18.12
CA MET A 17 12.51 7.71 17.97
C MET A 17 12.82 6.40 17.21
N VAL A 18 11.96 5.39 17.34
CA VAL A 18 12.15 4.09 16.66
C VAL A 18 11.77 4.16 15.18
N GLY A 19 10.90 5.10 14.80
CA GLY A 19 10.42 5.22 13.42
C GLY A 19 9.48 4.06 13.05
N PRO A 20 8.89 4.09 11.84
CA PRO A 20 8.04 3.00 11.38
C PRO A 20 8.85 1.70 11.28
N LEU A 21 8.39 0.64 11.94
CA LEU A 21 8.94 -0.70 11.76
C LEU A 21 8.84 -1.10 10.28
N GLU A 22 9.86 -1.81 9.79
CA GLU A 22 9.92 -2.38 8.45
C GLU A 22 8.58 -3.01 8.07
N ALA A 23 8.00 -2.53 6.97
CA ALA A 23 6.72 -3.01 6.50
C ALA A 23 6.85 -4.49 6.11
N GLN A 24 6.15 -5.36 6.83
CA GLN A 24 6.14 -6.79 6.57
C GLN A 24 5.79 -7.04 5.09
N ALA A 25 6.58 -7.89 4.43
CA ALA A 25 6.38 -8.24 3.02
C ALA A 25 4.92 -8.68 2.80
N ARG A 26 4.19 -7.93 1.97
CA ARG A 26 2.78 -8.20 1.68
C ARG A 26 2.70 -9.21 0.55
N THR A 27 1.90 -10.25 0.71
CA THR A 27 1.55 -11.15 -0.38
C THR A 27 0.18 -10.77 -0.93
N LEU A 28 0.09 -10.61 -2.25
CA LEU A 28 -1.17 -10.41 -2.94
C LEU A 28 -1.68 -11.77 -3.44
N ALA A 29 -2.89 -12.14 -3.04
CA ALA A 29 -3.58 -13.28 -3.63
C ALA A 29 -4.31 -12.81 -4.90
N VAL A 30 -3.92 -13.35 -6.05
CA VAL A 30 -4.54 -13.04 -7.35
C VAL A 30 -5.40 -14.23 -7.77
N PRO A 31 -6.74 -14.07 -7.88
CA PRO A 31 -7.59 -15.12 -8.41
C PRO A 31 -7.35 -15.28 -9.92
N LEU A 32 -7.26 -16.53 -10.38
CA LEU A 32 -7.11 -16.90 -11.78
C LEU A 32 -8.45 -17.43 -12.33
N CYS A 33 -8.67 -17.21 -13.63
CA CYS A 33 -9.77 -17.86 -14.34
C CYS A 33 -9.59 -19.38 -14.23
N GLY A 34 -10.59 -20.08 -13.66
CA GLY A 34 -10.50 -21.52 -13.34
C GLY A 34 -10.53 -21.84 -11.84
N GLY A 35 -10.65 -20.84 -10.97
CA GLY A 35 -10.91 -21.04 -9.53
C GLY A 35 -9.66 -21.25 -8.67
N THR A 36 -8.48 -21.15 -9.26
CA THR A 36 -7.20 -21.19 -8.54
C THR A 36 -6.77 -19.77 -8.13
N ALA A 37 -5.92 -19.65 -7.12
CA ALA A 37 -5.30 -18.38 -6.75
C ALA A 37 -3.78 -18.52 -6.76
N MET A 38 -3.07 -17.46 -7.18
CA MET A 38 -1.62 -17.37 -7.11
C MET A 38 -1.19 -16.31 -6.10
N SER A 39 -0.15 -16.59 -5.32
CA SER A 39 0.45 -15.65 -4.38
C SER A 39 1.60 -14.91 -5.06
N VAL A 40 1.48 -13.59 -5.18
CA VAL A 40 2.56 -12.72 -5.68
C VAL A 40 3.20 -11.99 -4.50
N PRO A 41 4.51 -12.17 -4.24
CA PRO A 41 5.19 -11.39 -3.22
C PRO A 41 5.30 -9.94 -3.70
N VAL A 42 4.83 -8.99 -2.87
CA VAL A 42 5.09 -7.57 -3.08
C VAL A 42 6.47 -7.28 -2.52
N PRO A 43 7.43 -6.80 -3.32
CA PRO A 43 8.72 -6.40 -2.80
C PRO A 43 8.51 -5.29 -1.75
N SER A 44 9.09 -5.47 -0.57
CA SER A 44 9.23 -4.41 0.42
C SER A 44 9.93 -3.26 -0.27
N ARG A 45 9.26 -2.11 -0.34
CA ARG A 45 9.83 -0.94 -1.00
C ARG A 45 10.77 -0.30 0.01
N ASP A 46 12.09 -0.40 -0.20
CA ASP A 46 13.12 0.32 0.58
C ASP A 46 13.06 1.86 0.38
N ALA A 47 12.11 2.34 -0.43
CA ALA A 47 11.95 3.74 -0.74
C ALA A 47 10.83 4.36 0.11
N PRO A 48 10.98 5.62 0.57
CA PRO A 48 9.93 6.37 1.23
C PRO A 48 8.61 6.26 0.45
N PRO A 49 7.45 6.20 1.12
CA PRO A 49 6.17 6.27 0.44
C PRO A 49 6.18 7.53 -0.43
N GLY A 50 6.08 7.32 -1.75
CA GLY A 50 6.06 8.42 -2.70
C GLY A 50 4.93 9.39 -2.35
N PRO A 51 5.01 10.66 -2.81
CA PRO A 51 3.97 11.64 -2.56
C PRO A 51 2.60 11.04 -2.91
N PRO A 52 1.55 11.34 -2.13
CA PRO A 52 0.21 10.81 -2.37
C PRO A 52 -0.14 11.11 -3.83
N GLN A 53 -0.17 10.05 -4.63
CA GLN A 53 -0.56 10.15 -6.03
C GLN A 53 -2.04 10.50 -5.97
N GLY A 54 -2.35 11.80 -6.07
CA GLY A 54 -3.74 12.23 -6.23
C GLY A 54 -4.36 11.54 -7.44
N PRO A 55 -5.70 11.56 -7.59
CA PRO A 55 -6.39 10.91 -8.70
C PRO A 55 -5.89 11.34 -10.10
N CYS A 56 -5.09 12.41 -10.18
CA CYS A 56 -4.55 12.99 -11.39
C CYS A 56 -3.27 12.31 -11.94
N CYS A 57 -2.70 11.31 -11.25
CA CYS A 57 -1.58 10.50 -11.79
C CYS A 57 -2.01 9.09 -12.24
N ALA A 58 -3.31 8.83 -12.32
CA ALA A 58 -3.81 7.79 -13.22
C ALA A 58 -3.53 8.28 -14.65
N LYS A 59 -2.38 7.90 -15.24
CA LYS A 59 -2.24 7.95 -16.69
C LYS A 59 -3.41 7.15 -17.24
N GLY A 60 -4.46 7.82 -17.69
CA GLY A 60 -5.58 7.19 -18.36
C GLY A 60 -5.02 6.32 -19.47
N CYS A 61 -5.41 5.05 -19.51
CA CYS A 61 -5.07 4.18 -20.62
C CYS A 61 -5.57 4.83 -21.90
N HIS A 62 -4.64 5.27 -22.75
CA HIS A 62 -4.95 5.94 -24.02
C HIS A 62 -5.40 4.91 -25.07
N SER A 63 -6.48 4.17 -24.82
CA SER A 63 -6.97 3.12 -25.71
C SER A 63 -8.51 3.04 -25.81
N ASP A 64 -9.24 4.11 -25.50
CA ASP A 64 -10.70 4.03 -25.45
C ASP A 64 -11.43 4.09 -26.80
N ASN A 65 -10.75 4.41 -27.92
CA ASN A 65 -11.46 4.64 -29.18
C ASN A 65 -11.12 3.68 -30.33
N LYS A 66 -10.39 2.57 -30.06
CA LYS A 66 -9.99 1.60 -31.11
C LYS A 66 -10.27 0.12 -30.79
N ARG A 67 -10.76 -0.23 -29.60
CA ARG A 67 -11.20 -1.62 -29.33
C ARG A 67 -12.70 -1.75 -29.59
N LYS A 68 -13.11 -2.80 -30.32
CA LYS A 68 -14.53 -3.19 -30.43
C LYS A 68 -15.08 -3.33 -29.02
N ARG A 69 -16.15 -2.57 -28.72
CA ARG A 69 -16.91 -2.73 -27.47
C ARG A 69 -17.48 -4.14 -27.46
N VAL A 70 -17.31 -4.85 -26.34
CA VAL A 70 -17.96 -6.14 -26.13
C VAL A 70 -19.47 -5.90 -26.08
N ASP A 71 -20.20 -6.61 -26.93
CA ASP A 71 -21.66 -6.64 -26.88
C ASP A 71 -22.09 -7.33 -25.60
N ARG A 72 -22.95 -6.68 -24.81
CA ARG A 72 -23.39 -7.18 -23.49
C ARG A 72 -24.60 -8.11 -23.57
N THR A 73 -25.07 -8.40 -24.78
CA THR A 73 -26.18 -9.32 -25.05
C THR A 73 -25.76 -10.62 -25.72
N GLN A 74 -24.45 -10.84 -25.94
CA GLN A 74 -23.89 -12.15 -26.30
C GLN A 74 -23.47 -12.96 -25.08
#